data_AF-A0A171DJ64-F1
#
_entry.id   AF-A0A171DJ64-F1
#
_cell.length_a   1.000
_cell.length_b   1.000
_cell.length_c   1.000
_cell.angle_alpha   90.00
_cell.angle_beta   90.00
_cell.angle_gamma   90.00
#
_symmetry.space_group_name_H-M   'P 1'
#
loop_
_entity.id
_entity.type
_entity.pdbx_description
1 polymer ?
#
loop_
_entity_poly.entity_id
_entity_poly.type
_entity_poly.pdbx_seq_one_letter_code
_entity_poly.pdbx_strand_id
1 'polypeptide(L)'
;MADDPATSTPDEIIRPGVRPDPDSVNTVADLGRELRSLRISAGKPSLQKLSDRAKEQGLDLPRSTASNAESGKILPRLEVIHAFIHGCGVTSRTDLARWRSAWERANAHRYLSPNPSSSATRTPLSAPNLLLETQEPVVPATDSLSASQLHQAASRLIAMDPEQALKRLTAMNSRRAAALLEIMDQESVVMLLAAMTATQAAARLAEMEPESAVTVLDAMDSHLAITMLNAIDPQRVTTLLKYMEPQQAISTLKSMDPKRASTVLDSMDSQQAITMLDSIEPKLVITLLKSMRPQRAAPIIDSMPLVWAVTTLKSMDLKQQAAVLDKMDWKQTARILEHMGMSAGLEVLTAMDPRQVGPVLMSMLPGRETVLLTSMDPPQAALILMNMHPQQAAWILETMRPEQVVTILATMEPNLADQLVEEMIPERRPTQRRPRAQPGATLLTAMAQAGQPHSFERSDQVNRR
;
A
#
# COMPACT_ATOMS: atom_id res chain seq x y z
N MET A 1 15.85 70.76 26.67
CA MET A 1 14.68 69.94 26.28
C MET A 1 15.11 69.09 25.10
N ALA A 2 15.70 67.95 25.42
CA ALA A 2 15.99 66.90 24.46
C ALA A 2 14.92 65.83 24.72
N ASP A 3 14.12 65.53 23.70
CA ASP A 3 13.18 64.41 23.73
C ASP A 3 13.98 63.13 23.51
N ASP A 4 13.96 62.26 24.52
CA ASP A 4 14.47 60.90 24.47
C ASP A 4 13.44 59.96 23.81
N PRO A 5 13.90 58.94 23.06
CA PRO A 5 13.05 58.04 22.29
C PRO A 5 12.38 57.01 23.19
N ALA A 6 11.08 56.81 22.96
CA ALA A 6 10.28 55.81 23.65
C ALA A 6 10.86 54.39 23.44
N THR A 7 11.15 53.78 24.58
CA THR A 7 11.43 52.36 24.83
C THR A 7 10.57 51.41 23.98
N SER A 8 11.23 50.67 23.09
CA SER A 8 10.68 49.48 22.45
C SER A 8 10.50 48.37 23.47
N THR A 9 9.26 47.92 23.66
CA THR A 9 8.92 46.67 24.33
C THR A 9 9.43 45.47 23.49
N PRO A 10 9.94 44.38 24.09
CA PRO A 10 10.39 43.22 23.34
C PRO A 10 9.18 42.46 22.77
N ASP A 11 8.88 42.79 21.52
CA ASP A 11 8.44 41.92 20.44
C ASP A 11 7.85 40.57 20.88
N GLU A 12 6.53 40.54 20.97
CA GLU A 12 5.70 39.33 21.00
C GLU A 12 5.82 38.66 19.62
N ILE A 13 6.92 37.94 19.39
CA ILE A 13 7.16 37.19 18.14
C ILE A 13 6.29 35.92 18.16
N ILE A 14 4.97 36.11 18.05
CA ILE A 14 4.05 35.08 17.59
C ILE A 14 3.94 35.25 16.08
N ARG A 15 4.61 34.36 15.32
CA ARG A 15 4.47 34.36 13.86
C ARG A 15 3.00 34.06 13.49
N PRO A 16 2.33 34.88 12.67
CA PRO A 16 0.96 34.60 12.24
C PRO A 16 0.93 33.39 11.30
N GLY A 17 0.12 32.39 11.63
CA GLY A 17 -0.23 31.29 10.71
C GLY A 17 -0.38 29.90 11.32
N VAL A 18 0.13 29.63 12.52
CA VAL A 18 -0.09 28.35 13.24
C VAL A 18 -0.30 28.67 14.72
N ARG A 19 -1.54 28.98 15.11
CA ARG A 19 -1.88 29.11 16.53
C ARG A 19 -2.18 27.69 17.06
N PRO A 20 -1.51 27.22 18.11
CA PRO A 20 -1.88 25.96 18.73
C PRO A 20 -3.30 26.05 19.26
N ASP A 21 -4.08 24.99 19.07
CA ASP A 21 -5.43 24.89 19.62
C ASP A 21 -5.53 23.74 20.63
N PRO A 22 -5.32 24.03 21.93
CA PRO A 22 -5.42 23.01 22.98
C PRO A 22 -6.82 22.38 23.05
N ASP A 23 -7.86 23.07 22.61
CA ASP A 23 -9.24 22.60 22.70
C ASP A 23 -9.58 21.52 21.67
N SER A 24 -8.79 21.43 20.60
CA SER A 24 -8.86 20.37 19.58
C SER A 24 -8.31 19.01 20.04
N VAL A 25 -7.57 18.97 21.16
CA VAL A 25 -6.88 17.77 21.63
C VAL A 25 -7.85 16.78 22.26
N ASN A 26 -7.99 15.60 21.63
CA ASN A 26 -8.80 14.48 22.14
C ASN A 26 -7.99 13.18 22.28
N THR A 27 -6.88 13.02 21.55
CA THR A 27 -6.00 11.84 21.65
C THR A 27 -4.56 12.24 22.00
N VAL A 28 -3.75 11.25 22.38
CA VAL A 28 -2.30 11.45 22.63
C VAL A 28 -1.57 11.95 21.38
N ALA A 29 -2.02 11.51 20.19
CA ALA A 29 -1.47 11.95 18.92
C ALA A 29 -1.80 13.43 18.63
N ASP A 30 -3.03 13.85 18.95
CA ASP A 30 -3.43 15.26 18.84
C ASP A 30 -2.62 16.14 19.79
N LEU A 31 -2.43 15.69 21.03
CA LEU A 31 -1.62 16.41 22.02
C LEU A 31 -0.18 16.62 21.53
N GLY A 32 0.46 15.60 20.96
CA GLY A 32 1.81 15.72 20.41
C GLY A 32 1.89 16.67 19.21
N ARG A 33 0.87 16.65 18.34
CA ARG A 33 0.76 17.56 17.20
C ARG A 33 0.60 19.01 17.66
N GLU A 34 -0.28 19.27 18.63
CA GLU A 34 -0.50 20.62 19.13
C GLU A 34 0.70 21.15 19.93
N LEU A 35 1.42 20.32 20.70
CA LEU A 35 2.68 20.73 21.34
C LEU A 35 3.75 21.12 20.31
N ARG A 36 3.80 20.42 19.17
CA ARG A 36 4.67 20.79 18.05
C ARG A 36 4.23 22.09 17.40
N SER A 37 2.92 22.30 17.21
CA SER A 37 2.35 23.56 16.73
C SER A 37 2.68 24.73 17.67
N LEU A 38 2.60 24.51 18.99
CA LEU A 38 3.00 25.48 20.00
C LEU A 38 4.48 25.84 19.88
N ARG A 39 5.37 24.85 19.76
CA ARG A 39 6.80 25.12 19.57
C ARG A 39 7.08 25.86 18.26
N ILE A 40 6.34 25.57 17.19
CA ILE A 40 6.46 26.28 15.91
C ILE A 40 6.00 27.74 16.05
N SER A 41 4.89 27.97 16.76
CA SER A 41 4.34 29.32 17.01
C SER A 41 5.29 30.17 17.87
N ALA A 42 6.01 29.55 18.81
CA ALA A 42 7.03 30.16 19.67
C ALA A 42 8.38 30.43 18.97
N GLY A 43 8.43 30.39 17.64
CA GLY A 43 9.64 30.66 16.85
C GLY A 43 10.57 29.46 16.65
N LYS A 44 10.06 28.23 16.79
CA LYS A 44 10.80 26.96 16.58
C LYS A 44 12.09 26.87 17.42
N PRO A 45 12.08 27.11 18.75
CA PRO A 45 13.25 26.84 19.57
C PRO A 45 13.67 25.37 19.43
N SER A 46 14.99 25.13 19.48
CA SER A 46 15.50 23.75 19.53
C SER A 46 15.06 23.10 20.85
N LEU A 47 14.91 21.78 20.88
CA LEU A 47 14.54 21.06 22.10
C LEU A 47 15.56 21.28 23.24
N GLN A 48 16.81 21.56 22.89
CA GLN A 48 17.85 21.96 23.85
C GLN A 48 17.55 23.35 24.44
N LYS A 49 17.26 24.34 23.59
CA LYS A 49 16.89 25.70 24.02
C LYS A 49 15.60 25.74 24.84
N LEU A 50 14.66 24.82 24.58
CA LEU A 50 13.45 24.64 25.37
C LEU A 50 13.76 24.08 26.77
N SER A 51 14.67 23.11 26.85
CA SER A 51 15.18 22.54 28.10
C SER A 51 15.87 23.60 28.95
N ASP A 52 16.74 24.42 28.33
CA ASP A 52 17.46 25.50 29.02
C ASP A 52 16.49 26.57 29.58
N ARG A 53 15.47 26.97 28.80
CA ARG A 53 14.42 27.91 29.23
C ARG A 53 13.53 27.36 30.36
N ALA A 54 13.22 26.07 30.33
CA ALA A 54 12.46 25.44 31.42
C ALA A 54 13.29 25.42 32.71
N LYS A 55 14.60 25.17 32.60
CA LYS A 55 15.53 25.13 33.73
C LYS A 55 15.74 26.52 34.37
N GLU A 56 15.77 27.59 33.57
CA GLU A 56 15.80 28.98 34.05
C GLU A 56 14.59 29.33 34.93
N GLN A 57 13.47 28.62 34.76
CA GLN A 57 12.24 28.76 35.54
C GLN A 57 12.11 27.70 36.66
N GLY A 58 13.19 26.95 36.93
CA GLY A 58 13.21 25.90 37.97
C GLY A 58 12.46 24.61 37.61
N LEU A 59 12.07 24.42 36.33
CA LEU A 59 11.35 23.25 35.85
C LEU A 59 12.31 22.29 35.11
N ASP A 60 12.24 20.99 35.43
CA ASP A 60 13.06 19.98 34.77
C ASP A 60 12.38 19.43 33.51
N LEU A 61 12.97 19.69 32.34
CA LEU A 61 12.51 19.18 31.06
C LEU A 61 13.71 18.68 30.24
N PRO A 62 14.12 17.41 30.40
CA PRO A 62 15.19 16.83 29.61
C PRO A 62 14.85 16.83 28.11
N ARG A 63 15.87 17.02 27.26
CA ARG A 63 15.72 17.06 25.79
C ARG A 63 15.00 15.84 25.22
N SER A 64 15.32 14.64 25.71
CA SER A 64 14.67 13.39 25.29
C SER A 64 13.19 13.36 25.67
N THR A 65 12.83 13.88 26.84
CA THR A 65 11.45 14.01 27.32
C THR A 65 10.64 15.00 26.48
N ALA A 66 11.23 16.14 26.10
CA ALA A 66 10.61 17.10 25.19
C ALA A 66 10.37 16.49 23.79
N SER A 67 11.33 15.71 23.28
CA SER A 67 11.16 15.00 22.00
C SER A 67 10.04 13.96 22.04
N ASN A 68 9.93 13.23 23.15
CA ASN A 68 8.87 12.24 23.34
C ASN A 68 7.49 12.89 23.45
N ALA A 69 7.40 14.06 24.08
CA ALA A 69 6.14 14.81 24.21
C ALA A 69 5.55 15.21 22.86
N GLU A 70 6.37 15.63 21.89
CA GLU A 70 5.91 15.96 20.53
C GLU A 70 5.64 14.74 19.63
N SER A 71 6.03 13.54 20.06
CA SER A 71 5.92 12.35 19.22
C SER A 71 4.48 11.86 19.05
N GLY A 72 3.59 12.22 20.00
CA GLY A 72 2.20 11.75 20.04
C GLY A 72 2.04 10.26 20.34
N LYS A 73 3.14 9.53 20.64
CA LYS A 73 3.14 8.08 20.87
C LYS A 73 2.92 7.69 22.33
N ILE A 74 3.40 8.51 23.25
CA ILE A 74 3.36 8.26 24.71
C ILE A 74 2.79 9.50 25.37
N LEU A 75 1.80 9.33 26.25
CA LEU A 75 1.20 10.44 26.99
C LEU A 75 2.23 10.97 28.02
N PRO A 76 2.68 12.23 27.91
CA PRO A 76 3.60 12.81 28.89
C PRO A 76 2.90 13.04 30.23
N ARG A 77 3.67 13.16 31.31
CA ARG A 77 3.12 13.61 32.61
C ARG A 77 2.69 15.08 32.51
N LEU A 78 1.71 15.48 33.32
CA LEU A 78 1.21 16.85 33.32
C LEU A 78 2.31 17.88 33.65
N GLU A 79 3.25 17.52 34.54
CA GLU A 79 4.44 18.33 34.88
C GLU A 79 5.32 18.62 33.66
N VAL A 80 5.51 17.62 32.79
CA VAL A 80 6.31 17.73 31.57
C VAL A 80 5.65 18.68 30.58
N ILE A 81 4.32 18.61 30.47
CA ILE A 81 3.54 19.51 29.59
C ILE A 81 3.61 20.93 30.12
N HIS A 82 3.48 21.12 31.43
CA HIS A 82 3.61 22.41 32.06
C HIS A 82 4.99 23.05 31.80
N ALA A 83 6.06 22.27 31.99
CA ALA A 83 7.42 22.72 31.70
C ALA A 83 7.65 23.03 30.21
N PHE A 84 7.06 22.23 29.31
CA PHE A 84 7.14 22.42 27.86
C PHE A 84 6.45 23.70 27.40
N ILE A 85 5.25 23.98 27.92
CA ILE A 85 4.45 25.16 27.59
C ILE A 85 5.13 26.44 28.12
N HIS A 86 5.66 26.38 29.34
CA HIS A 86 6.46 27.49 29.90
C HIS A 86 7.73 27.74 29.09
N GLY A 87 8.44 26.69 28.67
CA GLY A 87 9.62 26.84 27.80
C GLY A 87 9.30 27.46 26.43
N CYS A 88 8.06 27.30 25.96
CA CYS A 88 7.55 27.95 24.74
C CYS A 88 7.10 29.41 24.98
N GLY A 89 7.19 29.93 26.20
CA GLY A 89 6.88 31.32 26.54
C GLY A 89 5.42 31.57 26.93
N VAL A 90 4.59 30.53 27.07
CA VAL A 90 3.20 30.69 27.53
C VAL A 90 3.17 30.67 29.05
N THR A 91 2.87 31.84 29.64
CA THR A 91 2.78 32.05 31.10
C THR A 91 1.36 32.37 31.57
N SER A 92 0.40 32.50 30.64
CA SER A 92 -0.99 32.84 30.94
C SER A 92 -1.72 31.70 31.66
N ARG A 93 -2.36 32.03 32.79
CA ARG A 93 -3.08 31.05 33.63
C ARG A 93 -4.27 30.42 32.91
N THR A 94 -4.90 31.13 31.97
CA THR A 94 -6.04 30.62 31.17
C THR A 94 -5.56 29.63 30.11
N ASP A 95 -4.44 29.91 29.43
CA ASP A 95 -3.88 29.00 28.43
C ASP A 95 -3.32 27.73 29.09
N LEU A 96 -2.68 27.87 30.26
CA LEU A 96 -2.26 26.73 31.06
C LEU A 96 -3.44 25.83 31.48
N ALA A 97 -4.61 26.41 31.78
CA ALA A 97 -5.82 25.64 32.07
C ALA A 97 -6.35 24.90 30.83
N ARG A 98 -6.36 25.55 29.65
CA ARG A 98 -6.76 24.93 28.38
C ARG A 98 -5.85 23.75 28.02
N TRP A 99 -4.54 23.89 28.22
CA TRP A 99 -3.58 22.80 28.02
C TRP A 99 -3.70 21.68 29.05
N ARG A 100 -4.07 21.99 30.30
CA ARG A 100 -4.40 20.96 31.29
C ARG A 100 -5.63 20.16 30.85
N SER A 101 -6.70 20.84 30.44
CA SER A 101 -7.90 20.18 29.92
C SER A 101 -7.64 19.37 28.64
N ALA A 102 -6.75 19.86 27.77
CA ALA A 102 -6.26 19.11 26.60
C ALA A 102 -5.58 17.79 27.00
N TRP A 103 -4.71 17.83 28.00
CA TRP A 103 -4.08 16.63 28.54
C TRP A 103 -5.09 15.69 29.20
N GLU A 104 -6.04 16.22 29.97
CA GLU A 104 -7.09 15.42 30.62
C GLU A 104 -7.97 14.69 29.59
N ARG A 105 -8.34 15.35 28.48
CA ARG A 105 -9.05 14.72 27.35
C ARG A 105 -8.22 13.61 26.70
N ALA A 106 -6.95 13.86 26.40
CA ALA A 106 -6.05 12.86 25.84
C ALA A 106 -5.82 11.67 26.80
N ASN A 107 -5.82 11.91 28.11
CA ASN A 107 -5.71 10.87 29.13
C ASN A 107 -7.01 10.05 29.25
N ALA A 108 -8.17 10.71 29.29
CA ALA A 108 -9.48 10.06 29.35
C ALA A 108 -9.73 9.13 28.15
N HIS A 109 -9.27 9.52 26.96
CA HIS A 109 -9.34 8.70 25.76
C HIS A 109 -8.60 7.35 25.89
N ARG A 110 -7.59 7.25 26.77
CA ARG A 110 -6.90 5.97 27.06
C ARG A 110 -7.78 4.98 27.81
N TYR A 111 -8.79 5.47 28.53
CA TYR A 111 -9.75 4.65 29.28
C TYR A 111 -11.03 4.37 28.49
N LEU A 112 -11.33 5.17 27.46
CA LEU A 112 -12.48 5.01 26.57
C LEU A 112 -12.18 4.12 25.34
N SER A 113 -10.91 3.79 25.11
CA SER A 113 -10.52 2.78 24.12
C SER A 113 -10.59 1.39 24.78
N PRO A 114 -11.48 0.47 24.36
CA PRO A 114 -11.47 -0.89 24.87
C PRO A 114 -10.24 -1.60 24.32
N ASN A 115 -9.23 -1.83 25.18
CA ASN A 115 -8.13 -2.71 24.82
C ASN A 115 -8.63 -4.17 24.94
N PRO A 116 -8.51 -5.02 23.89
CA PRO A 116 -8.88 -6.42 23.99
C PRO A 116 -7.78 -7.20 24.71
N SER A 117 -7.63 -6.98 26.01
CA SER A 117 -6.88 -7.82 26.95
C SER A 117 -7.01 -7.23 28.36
N SER A 118 -7.96 -7.73 29.14
CA SER A 118 -7.75 -8.19 30.53
C SER A 118 -9.10 -8.43 31.22
N SER A 119 -9.47 -9.70 31.31
CA SER A 119 -10.53 -10.17 32.19
C SER A 119 -10.12 -9.99 33.65
N ALA A 120 -10.94 -9.33 34.46
CA ALA A 120 -11.02 -9.59 35.90
C ALA A 120 -12.32 -8.99 36.48
N THR A 121 -13.31 -9.87 36.65
CA THR A 121 -14.19 -10.04 37.82
C THR A 121 -14.41 -8.82 38.72
N ARG A 122 -15.66 -8.31 38.77
CA ARG A 122 -16.47 -8.27 40.02
C ARG A 122 -17.89 -7.73 39.82
N THR A 123 -18.83 -8.49 40.39
CA THR A 123 -20.28 -8.28 40.55
C THR A 123 -20.60 -7.28 41.69
N PRO A 124 -21.89 -6.95 41.99
CA PRO A 124 -22.38 -5.57 42.10
C PRO A 124 -22.76 -5.17 43.53
N LEU A 125 -22.99 -3.88 43.80
CA LEU A 125 -23.63 -3.43 45.05
C LEU A 125 -24.57 -2.23 44.81
N SER A 126 -25.85 -2.46 45.11
CA SER A 126 -26.93 -1.58 45.59
C SER A 126 -26.46 -0.29 46.29
N ALA A 127 -27.17 0.86 46.38
CA ALA A 127 -28.50 1.41 46.02
C ALA A 127 -28.43 2.92 46.47
N PRO A 128 -29.49 3.74 46.61
CA PRO A 128 -30.88 3.67 46.14
C PRO A 128 -31.38 4.94 45.39
N ASN A 129 -32.57 4.81 44.81
CA ASN A 129 -33.44 5.86 44.27
C ASN A 129 -33.62 7.06 45.21
N LEU A 130 -33.58 8.26 44.63
CA LEU A 130 -34.37 9.41 45.06
C LEU A 130 -35.00 10.04 43.81
N LEU A 131 -36.33 10.00 43.79
CA LEU A 131 -37.25 10.54 42.80
C LEU A 131 -37.13 12.07 42.74
N LEU A 132 -37.16 12.65 41.53
CA LEU A 132 -38.27 13.51 41.07
C LEU A 132 -38.09 13.91 39.59
N GLU A 133 -39.02 13.41 38.78
CA GLU A 133 -39.67 14.06 37.64
C GLU A 133 -39.00 15.29 36.99
N THR A 134 -38.55 15.09 35.75
CA THR A 134 -39.15 15.73 34.57
C THR A 134 -38.86 14.83 33.36
N GLN A 135 -39.81 13.95 33.05
CA GLN A 135 -39.78 13.09 31.88
C GLN A 135 -40.05 13.93 30.62
N GLU A 136 -39.01 14.16 29.82
CA GLU A 136 -39.17 14.14 28.36
C GLU A 136 -38.92 12.68 27.90
N PRO A 137 -39.78 12.12 27.03
CA PRO A 137 -39.78 10.69 26.75
C PRO A 137 -38.52 10.28 25.95
N VAL A 138 -37.68 9.47 26.59
CA VAL A 138 -36.65 8.67 25.92
C VAL A 138 -37.36 7.59 25.09
N VAL A 139 -37.46 7.84 23.78
CA VAL A 139 -37.89 6.82 22.80
C VAL A 139 -36.72 5.85 22.60
N PRO A 140 -36.93 4.52 22.71
CA PRO A 140 -35.85 3.56 22.50
C PRO A 140 -35.39 3.60 21.04
N ALA A 141 -34.06 3.51 20.85
CA ALA A 141 -33.39 3.44 19.56
C ALA A 141 -33.95 2.29 18.71
N THR A 142 -34.82 2.64 17.76
CA THR A 142 -35.01 1.89 16.53
C THR A 142 -34.40 2.74 15.43
N ASP A 143 -33.38 2.22 14.75
CA ASP A 143 -32.56 2.87 13.73
C ASP A 143 -33.32 3.16 12.42
N SER A 144 -34.64 3.28 12.46
CA SER A 144 -35.50 3.48 11.30
C SER A 144 -36.38 4.70 11.51
N LEU A 145 -35.83 5.87 11.17
CA LEU A 145 -36.64 7.06 10.93
C LEU A 145 -37.54 6.76 9.71
N SER A 146 -38.83 7.04 9.83
CA SER A 146 -39.72 6.98 8.67
C SER A 146 -39.26 7.99 7.61
N ALA A 147 -39.55 7.70 6.33
CA ALA A 147 -39.19 8.59 5.21
C ALA A 147 -39.68 10.04 5.45
N SER A 148 -40.87 10.21 6.05
CA SER A 148 -41.41 11.52 6.44
C SER A 148 -40.55 12.26 7.47
N GLN A 149 -40.02 11.55 8.47
CA GLN A 149 -39.14 12.14 9.48
C GLN A 149 -37.77 12.54 8.89
N LEU A 150 -37.25 11.79 7.91
CA LEU A 150 -36.03 12.15 7.21
C LEU A 150 -36.22 13.41 6.35
N HIS A 151 -37.32 13.52 5.61
CA HIS A 151 -37.63 14.73 4.82
C HIS A 151 -37.81 15.97 5.69
N GLN A 152 -38.48 15.84 6.84
CA GLN A 152 -38.60 16.94 7.80
C GLN A 152 -37.25 17.34 8.40
N ALA A 153 -36.38 16.36 8.70
CA ALA A 153 -35.04 16.63 9.21
C ALA A 153 -34.14 17.31 8.16
N ALA A 154 -34.20 16.88 6.90
CA ALA A 154 -33.49 17.51 5.78
C ALA A 154 -33.97 18.95 5.56
N SER A 155 -35.30 19.17 5.53
CA SER A 155 -35.90 20.51 5.40
C SER A 155 -35.47 21.45 6.53
N ARG A 156 -35.37 20.94 7.76
CA ARG A 156 -34.86 21.72 8.90
C ARG A 156 -33.38 22.04 8.77
N LEU A 157 -32.55 21.13 8.25
CA LEU A 157 -31.14 21.40 8.02
C LEU A 157 -30.93 22.47 6.95
N ILE A 158 -31.72 22.44 5.87
CA ILE A 158 -31.69 23.47 4.81
C ILE A 158 -32.08 24.85 5.37
N ALA A 159 -33.08 24.90 6.25
CA ALA A 159 -33.55 26.16 6.84
C ALA A 159 -32.65 26.73 7.95
N MET A 160 -31.61 26.00 8.38
CA MET A 160 -30.68 26.42 9.41
C MET A 160 -29.50 27.22 8.86
N ASP A 161 -28.82 27.95 9.74
CA ASP A 161 -27.52 28.53 9.43
C ASP A 161 -26.50 27.41 9.05
N PRO A 162 -25.68 27.59 7.99
CA PRO A 162 -24.76 26.57 7.49
C PRO A 162 -23.77 26.02 8.53
N GLU A 163 -23.27 26.85 9.45
CA GLU A 163 -22.35 26.39 10.50
C GLU A 163 -23.07 25.47 11.50
N GLN A 164 -24.33 25.79 11.82
CA GLN A 164 -25.14 24.97 12.70
C GLN A 164 -25.57 23.66 12.02
N ALA A 165 -25.91 23.70 10.74
CA ALA A 165 -26.20 22.52 9.94
C ALA A 165 -24.99 21.59 9.85
N LEU A 166 -23.80 22.15 9.58
CA LEU A 166 -22.53 21.44 9.57
C LEU A 166 -22.23 20.82 10.94
N LYS A 167 -22.38 21.55 12.03
CA LYS A 167 -22.17 21.04 13.39
C LYS A 167 -23.10 19.86 13.70
N ARG A 168 -24.36 19.91 13.27
CA ARG A 168 -25.30 18.79 13.45
C ARG A 168 -24.97 17.60 12.55
N LEU A 169 -24.60 17.84 11.29
CA LEU A 169 -24.21 16.80 10.34
C LEU A 169 -22.92 16.08 10.73
N THR A 170 -21.95 16.82 11.28
CA THR A 170 -20.68 16.28 11.77
C THR A 170 -20.84 15.50 13.08
N ALA A 171 -21.78 15.90 13.95
CA ALA A 171 -22.07 15.22 15.20
C ALA A 171 -22.87 13.91 15.04
N MET A 172 -23.61 13.74 13.95
CA MET A 172 -24.36 12.51 13.67
C MET A 172 -23.51 11.45 12.95
N ASN A 173 -23.97 10.19 12.99
CA ASN A 173 -23.29 9.10 12.29
C ASN A 173 -23.34 9.31 10.76
N SER A 174 -22.33 8.77 10.05
CA SER A 174 -22.14 9.00 8.61
C SER A 174 -23.31 8.50 7.76
N ARG A 175 -23.91 7.37 8.13
CA ARG A 175 -25.05 6.78 7.41
C ARG A 175 -26.30 7.64 7.48
N ARG A 176 -26.64 8.17 8.65
CA ARG A 176 -27.79 9.06 8.83
C ARG A 176 -27.54 10.41 8.17
N ALA A 177 -26.32 10.92 8.25
CA ALA A 177 -25.96 12.14 7.51
C ALA A 177 -26.10 11.92 5.99
N ALA A 178 -25.63 10.78 5.45
CA ALA A 178 -25.80 10.43 4.04
C ALA A 178 -27.28 10.39 3.63
N ALA A 179 -28.12 9.69 4.39
CA ALA A 179 -29.57 9.61 4.11
C ALA A 179 -30.28 10.98 4.15
N LEU A 180 -29.79 11.93 4.96
CA LEU A 180 -30.33 13.29 4.96
C LEU A 180 -29.82 14.10 3.76
N LEU A 181 -28.54 13.96 3.40
CA LEU A 181 -27.95 14.62 2.24
C LEU A 181 -28.60 14.15 0.93
N GLU A 182 -28.97 12.88 0.81
CA GLU A 182 -29.67 12.33 -0.36
C GLU A 182 -31.04 12.96 -0.63
N ILE A 183 -31.67 13.55 0.39
CA ILE A 183 -32.98 14.21 0.26
C ILE A 183 -32.81 15.70 -0.08
N MET A 184 -31.62 16.25 0.12
CA MET A 184 -31.31 17.66 -0.11
C MET A 184 -31.02 17.93 -1.59
N ASP A 185 -31.12 19.20 -2.00
CA ASP A 185 -30.66 19.60 -3.32
C ASP A 185 -29.12 19.52 -3.43
N GLN A 186 -28.65 19.30 -4.65
CA GLN A 186 -27.24 19.04 -4.94
C GLN A 186 -26.32 20.21 -4.53
N GLU A 187 -26.78 21.46 -4.67
CA GLU A 187 -25.99 22.65 -4.34
C GLU A 187 -25.75 22.74 -2.82
N SER A 188 -26.80 22.53 -2.02
CA SER A 188 -26.71 22.46 -0.56
C SER A 188 -25.79 21.33 -0.09
N VAL A 189 -25.87 20.15 -0.71
CA VAL A 189 -25.00 19.01 -0.38
C VAL A 189 -23.54 19.34 -0.66
N VAL A 190 -23.23 19.88 -1.84
CA VAL A 190 -21.85 20.26 -2.21
C VAL A 190 -21.30 21.30 -1.24
N MET A 191 -22.09 22.32 -0.89
CA MET A 191 -21.69 23.34 0.07
C MET A 191 -21.34 22.74 1.44
N LEU A 192 -22.19 21.86 1.96
CA LEU A 192 -22.00 21.23 3.27
C LEU A 192 -20.81 20.27 3.28
N LEU A 193 -20.62 19.48 2.21
CA LEU A 193 -19.47 18.60 2.08
C LEU A 193 -18.16 19.38 1.91
N ALA A 194 -18.17 20.51 1.20
CA ALA A 194 -17.00 21.38 1.04
C ALA A 194 -16.56 22.04 2.37
N ALA A 195 -17.50 22.29 3.27
CA ALA A 195 -17.23 22.84 4.60
C ALA A 195 -16.74 21.80 5.62
N MET A 196 -16.83 20.50 5.30
CA MET A 196 -16.34 19.40 6.13
C MET A 196 -14.85 19.12 5.90
N THR A 197 -14.24 18.37 6.83
CA THR A 197 -12.94 17.74 6.51
C THR A 197 -13.13 16.68 5.43
N ALA A 198 -12.09 16.47 4.60
CA ALA A 198 -12.14 15.48 3.52
C ALA A 198 -12.54 14.07 4.00
N THR A 199 -12.11 13.67 5.20
CA THR A 199 -12.47 12.36 5.79
C THR A 199 -13.92 12.28 6.23
N GLN A 200 -14.48 13.36 6.77
CA GLN A 200 -15.89 13.42 7.15
C GLN A 200 -16.82 13.42 5.94
N ALA A 201 -16.46 14.19 4.91
CA ALA A 201 -17.19 14.23 3.66
C ALA A 201 -17.11 12.88 2.93
N ALA A 202 -15.91 12.31 2.82
CA ALA A 202 -15.69 10.98 2.27
C ALA A 202 -16.49 9.89 2.98
N ALA A 203 -16.53 9.90 4.32
CA ALA A 203 -17.30 8.91 5.07
C ALA A 203 -18.80 8.99 4.82
N ARG A 204 -19.35 10.18 4.54
CA ARG A 204 -20.77 10.36 4.22
C ARG A 204 -21.05 9.99 2.77
N LEU A 205 -20.23 10.47 1.84
CA LEU A 205 -20.31 10.13 0.43
C LEU A 205 -20.15 8.61 0.20
N ALA A 206 -19.33 7.93 1.00
CA ALA A 206 -19.17 6.48 0.96
C ALA A 206 -20.44 5.71 1.40
N GLU A 207 -21.24 6.27 2.31
CA GLU A 207 -22.49 5.66 2.79
C GLU A 207 -23.71 6.02 1.92
N MET A 208 -23.61 7.02 1.04
CA MET A 208 -24.68 7.37 0.11
C MET A 208 -24.91 6.27 -0.93
N GLU A 209 -26.11 6.19 -1.53
CA GLU A 209 -26.37 5.39 -2.72
C GLU A 209 -25.39 5.77 -3.86
N PRO A 210 -24.84 4.79 -4.63
CA PRO A 210 -23.85 5.08 -5.66
C PRO A 210 -24.29 6.11 -6.70
N GLU A 211 -25.54 6.07 -7.15
CA GLU A 211 -26.08 7.01 -8.15
C GLU A 211 -26.10 8.44 -7.59
N SER A 212 -26.66 8.62 -6.39
CA SER A 212 -26.69 9.90 -5.67
C SER A 212 -25.29 10.43 -5.33
N ALA A 213 -24.34 9.55 -5.00
CA ALA A 213 -22.96 9.94 -4.76
C ALA A 213 -22.26 10.43 -6.04
N VAL A 214 -22.51 9.77 -7.17
CA VAL A 214 -21.95 10.18 -8.48
C VAL A 214 -22.53 11.52 -8.93
N THR A 215 -23.83 11.76 -8.76
CA THR A 215 -24.40 13.08 -9.08
C THR A 215 -23.77 14.16 -8.23
N VAL A 216 -23.63 13.97 -6.91
CA VAL A 216 -22.94 14.93 -6.05
C VAL A 216 -21.50 15.17 -6.52
N LEU A 217 -20.74 14.11 -6.84
CA LEU A 217 -19.38 14.25 -7.36
C LEU A 217 -19.31 15.01 -8.69
N ASP A 218 -20.33 14.91 -9.54
CA ASP A 218 -20.40 15.60 -10.84
C ASP A 218 -20.64 17.11 -10.69
N ALA A 219 -21.41 17.54 -9.69
CA ALA A 219 -21.59 18.96 -9.38
C ALA A 219 -20.41 19.60 -8.64
N MET A 220 -19.51 18.79 -8.09
CA MET A 220 -18.36 19.30 -7.34
C MET A 220 -17.23 19.76 -8.26
N ASP A 221 -16.45 20.73 -7.77
CA ASP A 221 -15.15 21.01 -8.37
C ASP A 221 -14.28 19.74 -8.36
N SER A 222 -13.56 19.50 -9.47
CA SER A 222 -12.77 18.29 -9.67
C SER A 222 -11.71 18.08 -8.59
N HIS A 223 -11.09 19.15 -8.07
CA HIS A 223 -10.08 19.02 -7.02
C HIS A 223 -10.71 18.56 -5.69
N LEU A 224 -11.89 19.09 -5.35
CA LEU A 224 -12.62 18.69 -4.16
C LEU A 224 -13.12 17.25 -4.26
N ALA A 225 -13.67 16.86 -5.41
CA ALA A 225 -14.08 15.49 -5.70
C ALA A 225 -12.92 14.49 -5.55
N ILE A 226 -11.75 14.79 -6.13
CA ILE A 226 -10.55 13.97 -5.99
C ILE A 226 -10.06 13.89 -4.55
N THR A 227 -10.12 15.00 -3.82
CA THR A 227 -9.73 15.04 -2.40
C THR A 227 -10.61 14.11 -1.56
N MET A 228 -11.92 14.05 -1.83
CA MET A 228 -12.83 13.14 -1.14
C MET A 228 -12.63 11.69 -1.60
N LEU A 229 -12.51 11.42 -2.90
CA LEU A 229 -12.27 10.06 -3.43
C LEU A 229 -10.94 9.46 -2.92
N ASN A 230 -9.93 10.30 -2.67
CA ASN A 230 -8.68 9.88 -2.05
C ASN A 230 -8.84 9.44 -0.60
N ALA A 231 -9.87 9.93 0.11
CA ALA A 231 -10.18 9.59 1.49
C ALA A 231 -11.24 8.48 1.65
N ILE A 232 -11.97 8.13 0.59
CA ILE A 232 -12.91 6.99 0.57
C ILE A 232 -12.14 5.64 0.58
N ASP A 233 -12.77 4.52 0.87
CA ASP A 233 -12.14 3.20 0.67
C ASP A 233 -12.02 2.85 -0.84
N PRO A 234 -10.89 2.29 -1.33
CA PRO A 234 -10.73 1.95 -2.75
C PRO A 234 -11.86 1.08 -3.33
N GLN A 235 -12.40 0.12 -2.58
CA GLN A 235 -13.52 -0.73 -3.04
C GLN A 235 -14.81 0.06 -3.22
N ARG A 236 -15.01 1.10 -2.40
CA ARG A 236 -16.15 1.99 -2.59
C ARG A 236 -15.93 2.90 -3.80
N VAL A 237 -14.71 3.40 -4.00
CA VAL A 237 -14.37 4.18 -5.21
C VAL A 237 -14.60 3.35 -6.48
N THR A 238 -14.22 2.07 -6.53
CA THR A 238 -14.52 1.22 -7.69
C THR A 238 -16.00 1.04 -7.92
N THR A 239 -16.79 0.96 -6.84
CA THR A 239 -18.25 0.93 -6.95
C THR A 239 -18.75 2.24 -7.58
N LEU A 240 -18.30 3.41 -7.11
CA LEU A 240 -18.72 4.70 -7.67
C LEU A 240 -18.31 4.86 -9.14
N LEU A 241 -17.09 4.46 -9.51
CA LEU A 241 -16.60 4.53 -10.89
C LEU A 241 -17.44 3.70 -11.87
N LYS A 242 -18.14 2.64 -11.40
CA LYS A 242 -19.06 1.85 -12.24
C LYS A 242 -20.34 2.60 -12.63
N TYR A 243 -20.77 3.57 -11.81
CA TYR A 243 -21.96 4.38 -12.06
C TYR A 243 -21.62 5.73 -12.70
N MET A 244 -20.33 6.05 -12.86
CA MET A 244 -19.88 7.22 -13.62
C MET A 244 -19.90 6.95 -15.12
N GLU A 245 -20.11 8.00 -15.90
CA GLU A 245 -19.83 7.96 -17.33
C GLU A 245 -18.34 7.61 -17.57
N PRO A 246 -18.01 6.74 -18.55
CA PRO A 246 -16.65 6.21 -18.72
C PRO A 246 -15.58 7.30 -18.79
N GLN A 247 -15.85 8.39 -19.50
CA GLN A 247 -14.92 9.52 -19.65
C GLN A 247 -14.64 10.24 -18.33
N GLN A 248 -15.64 10.36 -17.46
CA GLN A 248 -15.49 10.96 -16.15
C GLN A 248 -14.71 10.04 -15.19
N ALA A 249 -14.98 8.74 -15.26
CA ALA A 249 -14.24 7.73 -14.50
C ALA A 249 -12.74 7.71 -14.89
N ILE A 250 -12.44 7.89 -16.19
CA ILE A 250 -11.06 8.03 -16.69
C ILE A 250 -10.43 9.34 -16.22
N SER A 251 -11.15 10.47 -16.34
CA SER A 251 -10.67 11.79 -15.91
C SER A 251 -10.35 11.83 -14.41
N THR A 252 -11.21 11.20 -13.61
CA THR A 252 -10.98 11.07 -12.16
C THR A 252 -9.76 10.22 -11.85
N LEU A 253 -9.60 9.04 -12.47
CA LEU A 253 -8.38 8.24 -12.32
C LEU A 253 -7.11 8.98 -12.76
N LYS A 254 -7.16 9.75 -13.85
CA LYS A 254 -6.03 10.56 -14.34
C LYS A 254 -5.63 11.66 -13.36
N SER A 255 -6.58 12.16 -12.59
CA SER A 255 -6.38 13.27 -11.65
C SER A 255 -5.97 12.80 -10.24
N MET A 256 -6.04 11.49 -9.95
CA MET A 256 -5.55 10.91 -8.71
C MET A 256 -4.02 10.75 -8.71
N ASP A 257 -3.43 10.69 -7.52
CA ASP A 257 -2.03 10.23 -7.37
C ASP A 257 -1.87 8.81 -7.95
N PRO A 258 -0.79 8.50 -8.69
CA PRO A 258 -0.62 7.19 -9.32
C PRO A 258 -0.71 6.00 -8.36
N LYS A 259 -0.21 6.12 -7.12
CA LYS A 259 -0.32 5.03 -6.13
C LYS A 259 -1.76 4.83 -5.69
N ARG A 260 -2.53 5.92 -5.61
CA ARG A 260 -3.94 5.83 -5.24
C ARG A 260 -4.76 5.24 -6.38
N ALA A 261 -4.57 5.71 -7.60
CA ALA A 261 -5.18 5.14 -8.79
C ALA A 261 -4.84 3.65 -8.94
N SER A 262 -3.59 3.24 -8.65
CA SER A 262 -3.21 1.82 -8.67
C SER A 262 -3.95 1.01 -7.61
N THR A 263 -4.14 1.53 -6.39
CA THR A 263 -4.93 0.84 -5.36
C THR A 263 -6.41 0.69 -5.74
N VAL A 264 -6.98 1.67 -6.44
CA VAL A 264 -8.35 1.60 -6.95
C VAL A 264 -8.46 0.57 -8.06
N LEU A 265 -7.51 0.56 -9.00
CA LEU A 265 -7.45 -0.46 -10.06
C LEU A 265 -7.21 -1.87 -9.50
N ASP A 266 -6.38 -2.02 -8.46
CA ASP A 266 -6.16 -3.29 -7.74
C ASP A 266 -7.45 -3.84 -7.09
N SER A 267 -8.42 -2.97 -6.78
CA SER A 267 -9.74 -3.36 -6.28
C SER A 267 -10.77 -3.67 -7.38
N MET A 268 -10.49 -3.36 -8.64
CA MET A 268 -11.36 -3.72 -9.77
C MET A 268 -11.13 -5.18 -10.20
N ASP A 269 -12.08 -5.75 -10.94
CA ASP A 269 -11.78 -6.92 -11.75
C ASP A 269 -10.93 -6.53 -12.97
N SER A 270 -10.21 -7.51 -13.51
CA SER A 270 -9.25 -7.28 -14.58
C SER A 270 -9.91 -6.70 -15.84
N GLN A 271 -11.14 -7.12 -16.18
CA GLN A 271 -11.80 -6.67 -17.40
C GLN A 271 -12.21 -5.20 -17.32
N GLN A 272 -12.73 -4.77 -16.18
CA GLN A 272 -13.02 -3.35 -15.94
C GLN A 272 -11.75 -2.51 -15.95
N ALA A 273 -10.69 -2.97 -15.28
CA ALA A 273 -9.40 -2.27 -15.28
C ALA A 273 -8.84 -2.11 -16.71
N ILE A 274 -8.88 -3.18 -17.52
CA ILE A 274 -8.46 -3.13 -18.93
C ILE A 274 -9.27 -2.09 -19.71
N THR A 275 -10.60 -2.13 -19.60
CA THR A 275 -11.50 -1.20 -20.32
C THR A 275 -11.19 0.26 -19.97
N MET A 276 -10.91 0.54 -18.71
CA MET A 276 -10.56 1.87 -18.23
C MET A 276 -9.18 2.32 -18.73
N LEU A 277 -8.20 1.41 -18.73
CA LEU A 277 -6.84 1.69 -19.17
C LEU A 277 -6.72 1.86 -20.70
N ASP A 278 -7.59 1.23 -21.49
CA ASP A 278 -7.59 1.33 -22.97
C ASP A 278 -7.83 2.77 -23.47
N SER A 279 -8.52 3.58 -22.66
CA SER A 279 -8.83 4.98 -22.98
C SER A 279 -7.86 5.98 -22.33
N ILE A 280 -6.82 5.49 -21.64
CA ILE A 280 -5.82 6.31 -20.94
C ILE A 280 -4.54 6.42 -21.79
N GLU A 281 -3.86 7.56 -21.69
CA GLU A 281 -2.58 7.78 -22.38
C GLU A 281 -1.51 6.73 -21.97
N PRO A 282 -0.76 6.15 -22.94
CA PRO A 282 0.21 5.07 -22.72
C PRO A 282 1.17 5.28 -21.55
N LYS A 283 1.69 6.51 -21.41
CA LYS A 283 2.69 6.85 -20.39
C LYS A 283 2.12 6.73 -18.97
N LEU A 284 0.85 7.09 -18.79
CA LEU A 284 0.18 6.98 -17.50
C LEU A 284 -0.12 5.52 -17.17
N VAL A 285 -0.59 4.73 -18.16
CA VAL A 285 -0.81 3.29 -18.00
C VAL A 285 0.44 2.58 -17.49
N ILE A 286 1.61 2.85 -18.09
CA ILE A 286 2.88 2.29 -17.66
C ILE A 286 3.19 2.66 -16.20
N THR A 287 2.97 3.93 -15.82
CA THR A 287 3.21 4.42 -14.46
C THR A 287 2.30 3.72 -13.44
N LEU A 288 1.02 3.54 -13.79
CA LEU A 288 0.03 2.87 -12.95
C LEU A 288 0.38 1.39 -12.78
N LEU A 289 0.65 0.66 -13.88
CA LEU A 289 1.01 -0.75 -13.84
C LEU A 289 2.30 -1.00 -13.05
N LYS A 290 3.28 -0.09 -13.13
CA LYS A 290 4.50 -0.14 -12.31
C LYS A 290 4.23 0.01 -10.80
N SER A 291 3.16 0.69 -10.41
CA SER A 291 2.74 0.81 -9.00
C SER A 291 1.76 -0.26 -8.54
N MET A 292 1.32 -1.16 -9.41
CA MET A 292 0.42 -2.27 -9.06
C MET A 292 1.15 -3.49 -8.54
N ARG A 293 0.43 -4.33 -7.80
CA ARG A 293 0.93 -5.65 -7.40
C ARG A 293 1.05 -6.57 -8.62
N PRO A 294 2.08 -7.43 -8.70
CA PRO A 294 2.29 -8.29 -9.87
C PRO A 294 1.10 -9.17 -10.24
N GLN A 295 0.36 -9.68 -9.24
CA GLN A 295 -0.83 -10.53 -9.45
C GLN A 295 -1.97 -9.79 -10.15
N ARG A 296 -2.02 -8.46 -10.04
CA ARG A 296 -3.03 -7.61 -10.69
C ARG A 296 -2.53 -7.06 -12.01
N ALA A 297 -1.26 -6.68 -12.09
CA ALA A 297 -0.65 -6.21 -13.33
C ALA A 297 -0.57 -7.30 -14.41
N ALA A 298 -0.27 -8.55 -14.03
CA ALA A 298 -0.11 -9.67 -14.95
C ALA A 298 -1.29 -9.88 -15.91
N PRO A 299 -2.54 -10.07 -15.47
CA PRO A 299 -3.66 -10.29 -16.39
C PRO A 299 -3.94 -9.08 -17.29
N ILE A 300 -3.66 -7.86 -16.82
CA ILE A 300 -3.78 -6.65 -17.66
C ILE A 300 -2.72 -6.72 -18.76
N ILE A 301 -1.44 -6.89 -18.39
CA ILE A 301 -0.32 -6.96 -19.33
C ILE A 301 -0.47 -8.14 -20.32
N ASP A 302 -1.05 -9.25 -19.87
CA ASP A 302 -1.33 -10.43 -20.69
C ASP A 302 -2.33 -10.14 -21.82
N SER A 303 -3.33 -9.29 -21.55
CA SER A 303 -4.33 -8.85 -22.53
C SER A 303 -3.85 -7.75 -23.48
N MET A 304 -2.73 -7.09 -23.17
CA MET A 304 -2.22 -5.96 -23.97
C MET A 304 -1.49 -6.42 -25.24
N PRO A 305 -1.43 -5.55 -26.28
CA PRO A 305 -0.57 -5.78 -27.43
C PRO A 305 0.90 -6.00 -27.04
N LEU A 306 1.58 -6.93 -27.73
CA LEU A 306 2.92 -7.39 -27.38
C LEU A 306 3.96 -6.26 -27.23
N VAL A 307 3.92 -5.27 -28.12
CA VAL A 307 4.82 -4.10 -28.07
C VAL A 307 4.65 -3.34 -26.75
N TRP A 308 3.40 -3.17 -26.31
CA TRP A 308 3.08 -2.45 -25.08
C TRP A 308 3.48 -3.24 -23.84
N ALA A 309 3.22 -4.55 -23.83
CA ALA A 309 3.66 -5.43 -22.75
C ALA A 309 5.19 -5.36 -22.56
N VAL A 310 5.95 -5.44 -23.66
CA VAL A 310 7.41 -5.32 -23.64
C VAL A 310 7.86 -3.95 -23.12
N THR A 311 7.25 -2.84 -23.58
CA THR A 311 7.62 -1.49 -23.12
C THR A 311 7.30 -1.28 -21.64
N THR A 312 6.15 -1.79 -21.17
CA THR A 312 5.74 -1.67 -19.77
C THR A 312 6.70 -2.45 -18.88
N LEU A 313 6.99 -3.71 -19.22
CA LEU A 313 7.93 -4.54 -18.45
C LEU A 313 9.32 -3.92 -18.43
N LYS A 314 9.86 -3.45 -19.56
CA LYS A 314 11.18 -2.78 -19.61
C LYS A 314 11.27 -1.53 -18.73
N SER A 315 10.16 -0.92 -18.34
CA SER A 315 10.13 0.23 -17.42
C SER A 315 10.15 -0.15 -15.92
N MET A 316 9.89 -1.41 -15.60
CA MET A 316 9.93 -2.00 -14.27
C MET A 316 11.36 -2.47 -13.93
N ASP A 317 11.67 -2.63 -12.64
CA ASP A 317 12.92 -3.29 -12.24
C ASP A 317 12.86 -4.81 -12.47
N LEU A 318 14.02 -5.47 -12.51
CA LEU A 318 14.15 -6.88 -12.85
C LEU A 318 13.30 -7.79 -11.94
N LYS A 319 13.22 -7.48 -10.64
CA LYS A 319 12.46 -8.28 -9.67
C LYS A 319 10.96 -8.16 -9.94
N GLN A 320 10.48 -6.95 -10.22
CA GLN A 320 9.08 -6.72 -10.56
C GLN A 320 8.72 -7.31 -11.93
N GLN A 321 9.59 -7.20 -12.93
CA GLN A 321 9.42 -7.84 -14.24
C GLN A 321 9.20 -9.35 -14.08
N ALA A 322 10.13 -10.03 -13.40
CA ALA A 322 10.05 -11.47 -13.15
C ALA A 322 8.77 -11.84 -12.39
N ALA A 323 8.44 -11.12 -11.31
CA ALA A 323 7.24 -11.39 -10.52
C ALA A 323 5.93 -11.21 -11.31
N VAL A 324 5.88 -10.30 -12.29
CA VAL A 324 4.73 -10.14 -13.19
C VAL A 324 4.67 -11.32 -14.16
N LEU A 325 5.78 -11.65 -14.82
CA LEU A 325 5.85 -12.75 -15.78
C LEU A 325 5.56 -14.12 -15.16
N ASP A 326 5.94 -14.34 -13.89
CA ASP A 326 5.60 -15.54 -13.10
C ASP A 326 4.09 -15.74 -12.89
N LYS A 327 3.27 -14.72 -13.17
CA LYS A 327 1.81 -14.73 -13.02
C LYS A 327 1.06 -14.60 -14.34
N MET A 328 1.77 -14.47 -15.46
CA MET A 328 1.20 -14.36 -16.80
C MET A 328 1.05 -15.72 -17.48
N ASP A 329 0.28 -15.77 -18.58
CA ASP A 329 0.27 -16.95 -19.45
C ASP A 329 1.67 -17.18 -20.05
N TRP A 330 2.14 -18.42 -19.96
CA TRP A 330 3.52 -18.76 -20.36
C TRP A 330 3.78 -18.56 -21.85
N LYS A 331 2.77 -18.64 -22.73
CA LYS A 331 2.96 -18.41 -24.17
C LYS A 331 3.17 -16.93 -24.45
N GLN A 332 2.40 -16.07 -23.79
CA GLN A 332 2.60 -14.63 -23.91
C GLN A 332 3.93 -14.21 -23.29
N THR A 333 4.29 -14.78 -22.12
CA THR A 333 5.61 -14.59 -21.50
C THR A 333 6.76 -14.98 -22.45
N ALA A 334 6.67 -16.14 -23.10
CA ALA A 334 7.66 -16.57 -24.09
C ALA A 334 7.81 -15.55 -25.23
N ARG A 335 6.69 -15.10 -25.81
CA ARG A 335 6.69 -14.08 -26.88
C ARG A 335 7.30 -12.75 -26.43
N ILE A 336 7.00 -12.30 -25.21
CA ILE A 336 7.55 -11.07 -24.63
C ILE A 336 9.07 -11.20 -24.51
N LEU A 337 9.56 -12.26 -23.90
CA LEU A 337 11.00 -12.50 -23.70
C LEU A 337 11.73 -12.63 -25.03
N GLU A 338 11.09 -13.20 -26.04
CA GLU A 338 11.63 -13.26 -27.40
C GLU A 338 11.87 -11.86 -27.99
N HIS A 339 10.93 -10.94 -27.79
CA HIS A 339 10.99 -9.56 -28.25
C HIS A 339 11.91 -8.67 -27.41
N MET A 340 12.18 -9.03 -26.15
CA MET A 340 13.12 -8.30 -25.29
C MET A 340 14.58 -8.48 -25.76
N GLY A 341 14.87 -9.53 -26.53
CA GLY A 341 16.22 -9.91 -26.97
C GLY A 341 16.86 -10.95 -26.05
N MET A 342 17.99 -11.52 -26.47
CA MET A 342 18.58 -12.68 -25.78
C MET A 342 19.11 -12.33 -24.38
N SER A 343 19.90 -11.26 -24.25
CA SER A 343 20.52 -10.88 -22.95
C SER A 343 19.45 -10.45 -21.93
N ALA A 344 18.57 -9.50 -22.28
CA ALA A 344 17.51 -9.06 -21.38
C ALA A 344 16.52 -10.20 -21.05
N GLY A 345 16.18 -11.05 -22.02
CA GLY A 345 15.32 -12.21 -21.78
C GLY A 345 15.95 -13.22 -20.82
N LEU A 346 17.26 -13.48 -20.95
CA LEU A 346 18.01 -14.35 -20.04
C LEU A 346 18.03 -13.79 -18.63
N GLU A 347 18.35 -12.50 -18.45
CA GLU A 347 18.35 -11.85 -17.13
C GLU A 347 16.99 -12.01 -16.43
N VAL A 348 15.89 -11.76 -17.16
CA VAL A 348 14.54 -11.89 -16.60
C VAL A 348 14.22 -13.35 -16.27
N LEU A 349 14.50 -14.29 -17.16
CA LEU A 349 14.32 -15.72 -16.89
C LEU A 349 15.12 -16.19 -15.67
N THR A 350 16.31 -15.65 -15.47
CA THR A 350 17.11 -16.01 -14.30
C THR A 350 16.54 -15.47 -12.98
N ALA A 351 15.73 -14.41 -13.04
CA ALA A 351 15.07 -13.82 -11.88
C ALA A 351 13.67 -14.39 -11.60
N MET A 352 13.08 -15.15 -12.54
CA MET A 352 11.77 -15.80 -12.42
C MET A 352 11.81 -17.02 -11.49
N ASP A 353 10.63 -17.43 -11.00
CA ASP A 353 10.46 -18.70 -10.30
C ASP A 353 10.80 -19.87 -11.25
N PRO A 354 11.81 -20.72 -10.94
CA PRO A 354 12.21 -21.84 -11.79
C PRO A 354 11.05 -22.78 -12.17
N ARG A 355 10.00 -22.85 -11.34
CA ARG A 355 8.79 -23.64 -11.60
C ARG A 355 7.97 -23.13 -12.77
N GLN A 356 8.06 -21.84 -13.07
CA GLN A 356 7.33 -21.20 -14.18
C GLN A 356 8.16 -21.16 -15.47
N VAL A 357 9.49 -21.27 -15.38
CA VAL A 357 10.39 -21.13 -16.54
C VAL A 357 10.25 -22.28 -17.54
N GLY A 358 10.06 -23.51 -17.08
CA GLY A 358 9.96 -24.68 -17.96
C GLY A 358 8.91 -24.57 -19.07
N PRO A 359 7.62 -24.33 -18.73
CA PRO A 359 6.56 -24.11 -19.73
C PRO A 359 6.83 -22.93 -20.67
N VAL A 360 7.47 -21.87 -20.17
CA VAL A 360 7.87 -20.71 -20.98
C VAL A 360 8.91 -21.12 -22.03
N LEU A 361 9.97 -21.83 -21.63
CA LEU A 361 11.00 -22.33 -22.56
C LEU A 361 10.40 -23.22 -23.65
N MET A 362 9.49 -24.13 -23.27
CA MET A 362 8.81 -25.01 -24.23
C MET A 362 7.87 -24.29 -25.20
N SER A 363 7.52 -23.03 -24.90
CA SER A 363 6.67 -22.19 -25.75
C SER A 363 7.47 -21.23 -26.63
N MET A 364 8.81 -21.21 -26.49
CA MET A 364 9.69 -20.40 -27.33
C MET A 364 9.97 -21.07 -28.69
N LEU A 365 10.57 -20.30 -29.60
CA LEU A 365 11.08 -20.78 -30.87
C LEU A 365 12.13 -21.90 -30.66
N PRO A 366 12.04 -23.01 -31.42
CA PRO A 366 12.94 -24.15 -31.25
C PRO A 366 14.42 -23.78 -31.27
N GLY A 367 15.18 -24.37 -30.35
CA GLY A 367 16.61 -24.13 -30.15
C GLY A 367 16.93 -22.96 -29.23
N ARG A 368 15.99 -22.03 -28.98
CA ARG A 368 16.23 -20.90 -28.08
C ARG A 368 16.31 -21.35 -26.62
N GLU A 369 15.50 -22.32 -26.24
CA GLU A 369 15.49 -22.97 -24.93
C GLU A 369 16.87 -23.51 -24.56
N THR A 370 17.54 -24.15 -25.52
CA THR A 370 18.87 -24.73 -25.35
C THR A 370 19.93 -23.64 -25.20
N VAL A 371 19.88 -22.60 -26.03
CA VAL A 371 20.82 -21.47 -25.92
C VAL A 371 20.62 -20.75 -24.58
N LEU A 372 19.38 -20.58 -24.12
CA LEU A 372 19.08 -19.93 -22.83
C LEU A 372 19.62 -20.75 -21.65
N LEU A 373 19.29 -22.05 -21.58
CA LEU A 373 19.75 -22.91 -20.48
C LEU A 373 21.26 -23.08 -20.46
N THR A 374 21.92 -23.12 -21.63
CA THR A 374 23.38 -23.19 -21.70
C THR A 374 24.07 -21.88 -21.35
N SER A 375 23.36 -20.76 -21.36
CA SER A 375 23.85 -19.45 -20.93
C SER A 375 23.59 -19.16 -19.45
N MET A 376 22.84 -20.02 -18.75
CA MET A 376 22.58 -19.94 -17.31
C MET A 376 23.65 -20.67 -16.51
N ASP A 377 23.74 -20.34 -15.22
CA ASP A 377 24.56 -21.12 -14.29
C ASP A 377 24.03 -22.57 -14.19
N PRO A 378 24.91 -23.60 -14.21
CA PRO A 378 24.48 -24.99 -14.23
C PRO A 378 23.49 -25.41 -13.13
N PRO A 379 23.65 -24.97 -11.86
CA PRO A 379 22.67 -25.28 -10.80
C PRO A 379 21.29 -24.70 -11.09
N GLN A 380 21.21 -23.54 -11.72
CA GLN A 380 19.94 -22.90 -12.08
C GLN A 380 19.28 -23.60 -13.25
N ALA A 381 20.05 -23.97 -14.29
CA ALA A 381 19.55 -24.79 -15.38
C ALA A 381 19.02 -26.13 -14.87
N ALA A 382 19.73 -26.76 -13.92
CA ALA A 382 19.29 -27.99 -13.28
C ALA A 382 17.96 -27.83 -12.53
N LEU A 383 17.81 -26.76 -11.73
CA LEU A 383 16.56 -26.45 -11.04
C LEU A 383 15.38 -26.30 -12.01
N ILE A 384 15.58 -25.62 -13.15
CA ILE A 384 14.53 -25.48 -14.16
C ILE A 384 14.13 -26.86 -14.71
N LEU A 385 15.11 -27.66 -15.14
CA LEU A 385 14.87 -29.00 -15.71
C LEU A 385 14.16 -29.93 -14.70
N MET A 386 14.51 -29.85 -13.41
CA MET A 386 13.88 -30.63 -12.34
C MET A 386 12.41 -30.25 -12.09
N ASN A 387 11.98 -29.05 -12.47
CA ASN A 387 10.59 -28.61 -12.35
C ASN A 387 9.79 -28.80 -13.65
N MET A 388 10.36 -29.50 -14.65
CA MET A 388 9.70 -29.84 -15.92
C MET A 388 9.26 -31.30 -15.94
N HIS A 389 8.40 -31.65 -16.90
CA HIS A 389 8.13 -33.06 -17.17
C HIS A 389 9.43 -33.74 -17.64
N PRO A 390 9.81 -34.93 -17.11
CA PRO A 390 11.10 -35.57 -17.42
C PRO A 390 11.40 -35.71 -18.92
N GLN A 391 10.38 -36.05 -19.71
CA GLN A 391 10.50 -36.14 -21.17
C GLN A 391 10.85 -34.81 -21.85
N GLN A 392 10.33 -33.69 -21.34
CA GLN A 392 10.64 -32.36 -21.87
C GLN A 392 12.07 -31.97 -21.50
N ALA A 393 12.48 -32.21 -20.26
CA ALA A 393 13.85 -31.98 -19.82
C ALA A 393 14.86 -32.82 -20.60
N ALA A 394 14.59 -34.13 -20.76
CA ALA A 394 15.39 -35.03 -21.58
C ALA A 394 15.50 -34.54 -23.04
N TRP A 395 14.39 -34.10 -23.64
CA TRP A 395 14.40 -33.56 -25.00
C TRP A 395 15.32 -32.35 -25.15
N ILE A 396 15.30 -31.40 -24.21
CA ILE A 396 16.22 -30.25 -24.25
C ILE A 396 17.67 -30.73 -24.10
N LEU A 397 17.96 -31.62 -23.13
CA LEU A 397 19.30 -32.16 -22.91
C LEU A 397 19.85 -32.89 -24.15
N GLU A 398 19.01 -33.57 -24.92
CA GLU A 398 19.41 -34.24 -26.17
C GLU A 398 19.89 -33.27 -27.26
N THR A 399 19.45 -32.01 -27.21
CA THR A 399 19.87 -30.98 -28.16
C THR A 399 21.14 -30.24 -27.72
N MET A 400 21.60 -30.46 -26.48
CA MET A 400 22.80 -29.85 -25.92
C MET A 400 24.08 -30.61 -26.29
N ARG A 401 25.23 -29.95 -26.12
CA ARG A 401 26.52 -30.64 -26.22
C ARG A 401 26.72 -31.57 -25.00
N PRO A 402 27.32 -32.76 -25.16
CA PRO A 402 27.52 -33.71 -24.07
C PRO A 402 28.19 -33.11 -22.82
N GLU A 403 29.21 -32.27 -23.01
CA GLU A 403 29.96 -31.60 -21.93
C GLU A 403 29.06 -30.72 -21.05
N GLN A 404 28.10 -30.03 -21.68
CA GLN A 404 27.14 -29.15 -20.99
C GLN A 404 26.13 -29.99 -20.21
N VAL A 405 25.64 -31.08 -20.81
CA VAL A 405 24.73 -32.02 -20.14
C VAL A 405 25.39 -32.62 -18.91
N VAL A 406 26.64 -33.08 -19.02
CA VAL A 406 27.40 -33.60 -17.88
C VAL A 406 27.54 -32.56 -16.78
N THR A 407 27.84 -31.31 -17.14
CA THR A 407 28.00 -30.22 -16.17
C THR A 407 26.70 -29.94 -15.42
N ILE A 408 25.55 -29.94 -16.12
CA ILE A 408 24.23 -29.71 -15.51
C ILE A 408 23.83 -30.90 -14.63
N LEU A 409 23.93 -32.13 -15.14
CA LEU A 409 23.57 -33.34 -14.40
C LEU A 409 24.43 -33.52 -13.14
N ALA A 410 25.71 -33.12 -13.18
CA ALA A 410 26.60 -33.16 -12.02
C ALA A 410 26.15 -32.25 -10.86
N THR A 411 25.26 -31.28 -11.11
CA THR A 411 24.70 -30.41 -10.07
C THR A 411 23.39 -30.94 -9.47
N MET A 412 22.85 -32.03 -10.01
CA MET A 412 21.59 -32.65 -9.56
C MET A 412 21.84 -33.75 -8.54
N GLU A 413 20.80 -34.12 -7.79
CA GLU A 413 20.83 -35.36 -7.01
C GLU A 413 20.95 -36.58 -7.93
N PRO A 414 21.77 -37.59 -7.59
CA PRO A 414 22.07 -38.72 -8.48
C PRO A 414 20.82 -39.43 -9.01
N ASN A 415 19.84 -39.71 -8.16
CA ASN A 415 18.62 -40.40 -8.55
C ASN A 415 17.82 -39.64 -9.62
N LEU A 416 17.80 -38.31 -9.54
CA LEU A 416 17.08 -37.46 -10.50
C LEU A 416 17.86 -37.32 -11.81
N ALA A 417 19.19 -37.22 -11.72
CA ALA A 417 20.05 -37.25 -12.90
C ALA A 417 19.90 -38.57 -13.67
N ASP A 418 19.92 -39.70 -12.96
CA ASP A 418 19.74 -41.03 -13.54
C ASP A 418 18.38 -41.17 -14.22
N GLN A 419 17.30 -40.68 -13.60
CA GLN A 419 15.97 -40.67 -14.20
C GLN A 419 15.93 -39.90 -15.52
N LEU A 420 16.57 -38.72 -15.59
CA LEU A 420 16.63 -37.93 -16.82
C LEU A 420 17.46 -38.64 -17.90
N VAL A 421 18.58 -39.27 -17.52
CA VAL A 421 19.41 -40.06 -18.44
C VAL A 421 18.62 -41.25 -18.99
N GLU A 422 17.82 -41.93 -18.16
CA GLU A 422 16.96 -43.02 -18.61
C GLU A 422 15.92 -42.57 -19.66
N GLU A 423 15.30 -41.39 -19.49
CA GLU A 423 14.34 -40.81 -20.44
C GLU A 423 14.97 -40.38 -21.78
N MET A 424 16.29 -40.14 -21.80
CA MET A 424 17.05 -39.88 -23.02
C MET A 424 17.33 -41.15 -23.83
N ILE A 425 17.06 -42.35 -23.28
CA ILE A 425 17.26 -43.61 -24.01
C ILE A 425 16.09 -43.83 -24.98
N PRO A 426 16.33 -43.89 -26.31
CA PRO A 426 15.27 -43.87 -27.33
C PRO A 426 14.27 -45.03 -27.26
N GLU A 427 14.66 -46.17 -26.68
CA GLU A 427 13.91 -47.43 -26.73
C GLU A 427 12.73 -47.50 -25.76
N ARG A 428 12.58 -46.52 -24.84
CA ARG A 428 11.51 -46.51 -23.82
C ARG A 428 10.40 -45.48 -24.06
N ARG A 429 10.40 -44.74 -25.17
CA ARG A 429 9.35 -43.74 -25.47
C ARG A 429 8.07 -44.40 -26.02
N PRO A 430 6.91 -44.31 -25.36
CA PRO A 430 5.64 -44.61 -26.01
C PRO A 430 5.42 -43.60 -27.14
N THR A 431 5.08 -44.10 -28.33
CA THR A 431 4.97 -43.36 -29.60
C THR A 431 4.12 -42.07 -29.49
N GLN A 432 4.75 -40.92 -29.31
CA GLN A 432 4.19 -39.62 -29.68
C GLN A 432 5.00 -39.01 -30.84
N ARG A 433 4.29 -38.48 -31.82
CA ARG A 433 4.81 -38.10 -33.14
C ARG A 433 5.91 -37.04 -33.06
N ARG A 434 7.04 -37.38 -33.70
CA ARG A 434 8.25 -36.57 -33.93
C ARG A 434 7.99 -35.33 -34.80
N PRO A 435 8.76 -34.24 -34.60
CA PRO A 435 9.55 -33.60 -35.65
C PRO A 435 11.02 -34.01 -35.50
N ARG A 436 11.68 -34.27 -36.62
CA ARG A 436 12.95 -35.02 -36.71
C ARG A 436 14.17 -34.21 -36.22
N ALA A 437 14.95 -34.76 -35.29
CA ALA A 437 16.40 -34.52 -35.13
C ALA A 437 17.11 -35.84 -34.71
N GLN A 438 18.32 -36.07 -35.21
CA GLN A 438 19.09 -37.33 -35.20
C GLN A 438 20.02 -37.50 -33.97
N PRO A 439 20.54 -38.72 -33.67
CA PRO A 439 20.72 -39.20 -32.28
C PRO A 439 22.15 -39.14 -31.70
N GLY A 440 22.29 -38.62 -30.47
CA GLY A 440 22.23 -39.41 -29.21
C GLY A 440 23.36 -40.37 -28.78
N ALA A 441 24.40 -40.65 -29.58
CA ALA A 441 25.36 -41.71 -29.22
C ALA A 441 26.55 -41.28 -28.31
N THR A 442 26.70 -40.00 -28.00
CA THR A 442 27.95 -39.47 -27.41
C THR A 442 27.92 -39.35 -25.88
N LEU A 443 26.73 -39.41 -25.27
CA LEU A 443 26.51 -39.01 -23.88
C LEU A 443 26.94 -40.08 -22.85
N LEU A 444 26.63 -41.35 -23.10
CA LEU A 444 27.06 -42.47 -22.25
C LEU A 444 28.59 -42.57 -22.14
N THR A 445 29.31 -42.29 -23.22
CA THR A 445 30.79 -42.30 -23.23
C THR A 445 31.38 -41.11 -22.47
N ALA A 446 30.77 -39.92 -22.58
CA ALA A 446 31.21 -38.73 -21.85
C ALA A 446 30.97 -38.86 -20.33
N MET A 447 29.83 -39.44 -19.91
CA MET A 447 29.53 -39.69 -18.50
C MET A 447 30.44 -40.75 -17.88
N ALA A 448 30.80 -41.80 -18.64
CA ALA A 448 31.75 -42.82 -18.18
C ALA A 448 33.19 -42.28 -17.97
N GLN A 449 33.58 -41.23 -18.71
CA GLN A 449 34.90 -40.59 -18.56
C GLN A 449 34.94 -39.60 -17.39
N ALA A 450 33.82 -38.93 -17.06
CA ALA A 450 33.76 -37.98 -15.94
C ALA A 450 33.66 -38.67 -14.55
N GLY A 451 33.27 -39.94 -14.49
CA GLY A 451 33.10 -40.72 -13.25
C GLY A 451 34.34 -41.45 -12.73
N GLN A 452 35.52 -41.32 -13.37
CA GLN A 452 36.75 -41.94 -12.87
C GLN A 452 37.54 -40.97 -11.97
N PRO A 453 37.76 -41.28 -10.67
CA PRO A 453 38.72 -40.56 -9.87
C PRO A 453 40.12 -40.86 -10.40
N HIS A 454 40.83 -39.84 -10.92
CA HIS A 454 42.24 -39.95 -11.25
C HIS A 454 43.06 -40.25 -9.97
N SER A 455 43.31 -41.52 -9.70
CA SER A 455 44.34 -41.97 -8.77
C SER A 455 45.71 -41.71 -9.39
N PHE A 456 46.31 -40.57 -9.05
CA PHE A 456 47.75 -40.32 -9.25
C PHE A 456 48.54 -41.17 -8.25
N GLU A 457 48.91 -42.39 -8.62
CA GLU A 457 49.97 -43.13 -7.92
C GLU A 457 51.33 -42.49 -8.23
N ARG A 458 51.92 -41.82 -7.24
CA ARG A 458 53.34 -41.46 -7.26
C ARG A 458 54.18 -42.73 -7.18
N SER A 459 54.84 -43.07 -8.28
CA SER A 459 55.94 -44.04 -8.30
C SER A 459 57.18 -43.43 -7.65
N ASP A 460 57.38 -43.62 -6.35
CA ASP A 460 58.69 -43.50 -5.71
C ASP A 460 59.39 -44.87 -5.79
N GLN A 461 60.03 -45.13 -6.93
CA GLN A 461 60.99 -46.22 -7.04
C GLN A 461 62.39 -45.69 -6.69
N VAL A 462 62.78 -46.04 -5.47
CA VAL A 462 64.12 -46.18 -4.92
C VAL A 462 65.16 -46.50 -6.00
N ASN A 463 66.20 -45.66 -6.10
CA ASN A 463 67.50 -46.13 -6.59
C ASN A 463 68.56 -45.91 -5.51
N ARG A 464 68.98 -47.02 -4.90
CA ARG A 464 70.19 -47.13 -4.08
C ARG A 464 71.39 -47.29 -5.02
N ARG A 465 72.40 -46.43 -4.90
CA ARG A 465 73.79 -46.82 -4.64
C ARG A 465 74.65 -45.59 -4.39
#